data_AF-A0A9D5TTR4-F1
#
_entry.id   AF-A0A9D5TTR4-F1
#
_cell.length_a   1.000
_cell.length_b   1.000
_cell.length_c   1.000
_cell.angle_alpha   90.00
_cell.angle_beta   90.00
_cell.angle_gamma   90.00
#
_symmetry.space_group_name_H-M   'P 1'
#
loop_
_entity.id
_entity.type
_entity.pdbx_description
1 polymer ?
#
loop_
_entity_poly.entity_id
_entity_poly.type
_entity_poly.pdbx_seq_one_letter_code
_entity_poly.pdbx_strand_id
1 'polypeptide(L)'
;MDECTRYAYDLVVSYKGDNTDFCKIIFDRIVELLAKYHLKANKGKTKIINLNISNHVKITGVNITRDDENNRGLSVDRKLKNELYNRAIKLCSTSNNKTPEWYQKAQSIRGLQSFVLGVEGKEYENTYSGEMINIIKTYGYDSLKELIDKTYDVSINSPK
;
A
#
# COMPACT_ATOMS: atom_id res chain seq x y z
N MET A 1 -22.52 4.73 -11.60
CA MET A 1 -21.30 5.53 -11.81
C MET A 1 -20.21 4.52 -11.94
N ASP A 2 -19.56 4.54 -13.10
CA ASP A 2 -18.56 3.54 -13.46
C ASP A 2 -17.21 4.24 -13.44
N GLU A 3 -16.26 3.64 -12.77
CA GLU A 3 -14.97 4.26 -12.48
C GLU A 3 -13.84 3.38 -12.98
N CYS A 4 -12.83 4.03 -13.56
CA CYS A 4 -11.63 3.40 -14.06
C CYS A 4 -10.43 4.01 -13.35
N THR A 5 -9.75 3.21 -12.54
CA THR A 5 -8.54 3.62 -11.83
C THR A 5 -7.35 2.87 -12.38
N ARG A 6 -6.27 3.59 -12.72
CA ARG A 6 -5.03 3.02 -13.23
C ARG A 6 -3.85 3.47 -12.39
N TYR A 7 -3.02 2.53 -11.94
CA TYR A 7 -1.76 2.79 -11.25
C TYR A 7 -0.65 1.97 -11.91
N ALA A 8 0.30 2.64 -12.57
CA ALA A 8 1.33 2.00 -13.39
C ALA A 8 0.72 0.98 -14.39
N TYR A 9 0.96 -0.32 -14.15
CA TYR A 9 0.47 -1.45 -14.96
C TYR A 9 -0.81 -2.09 -14.43
N ASP A 10 -1.26 -1.69 -13.23
CA ASP A 10 -2.50 -2.18 -12.64
C ASP A 10 -3.67 -1.32 -13.09
N LEU A 11 -4.72 -1.96 -13.60
CA LEU A 11 -5.97 -1.34 -14.02
C LEU A 11 -7.12 -1.96 -13.23
N VAL A 12 -7.97 -1.11 -12.67
CA VAL A 12 -9.20 -1.50 -11.98
C VAL A 12 -10.36 -0.81 -12.65
N VAL A 13 -11.35 -1.60 -13.03
CA VAL A 13 -12.63 -1.10 -13.51
C VAL A 13 -13.69 -1.50 -12.48
N SER A 14 -14.38 -0.50 -11.96
CA SER A 14 -15.46 -0.66 -11.00
C SER A 14 -16.77 -0.25 -11.65
N TYR A 15 -17.76 -1.11 -11.53
CA TYR A 15 -19.08 -0.93 -12.14
C TYR A 15 -20.14 -1.26 -11.09
N LYS A 16 -21.22 -0.47 -11.04
CA LYS A 16 -22.36 -0.74 -10.16
C LYS A 16 -23.43 -1.50 -10.93
N GLY A 17 -23.50 -2.81 -10.71
CA GLY A 17 -24.57 -3.67 -11.21
C GLY A 17 -24.35 -5.12 -10.81
N ASP A 18 -25.33 -5.95 -11.15
CA ASP A 18 -25.43 -7.38 -10.83
C ASP A 18 -25.15 -8.29 -12.04
N ASN A 19 -25.12 -7.71 -13.24
CA ASN A 19 -24.90 -8.45 -14.48
C ASN A 19 -23.41 -8.83 -14.69
N THR A 20 -23.06 -10.07 -14.35
CA THR A 20 -21.70 -10.61 -14.54
C THR A 20 -21.29 -10.75 -16.00
N ASP A 21 -22.22 -10.83 -16.95
CA ASP A 21 -21.88 -10.91 -18.38
C ASP A 21 -21.38 -9.56 -18.90
N PHE A 22 -21.83 -8.46 -18.30
CA PHE A 22 -21.28 -7.13 -18.60
C PHE A 22 -19.79 -7.03 -18.25
N CYS A 23 -19.35 -7.66 -17.15
CA CYS A 23 -17.94 -7.70 -16.77
C CYS A 23 -17.08 -8.42 -17.83
N LYS A 24 -17.61 -9.47 -18.47
CA LYS A 24 -16.91 -10.18 -19.56
C LYS A 24 -16.76 -9.28 -20.78
N ILE A 25 -17.82 -8.57 -21.16
CA ILE A 25 -17.81 -7.61 -22.29
C ILE A 25 -16.76 -6.52 -22.06
N ILE A 26 -16.71 -5.95 -20.85
CA ILE A 26 -15.68 -4.95 -20.48
C ILE A 26 -14.29 -5.57 -20.62
N PHE A 27 -14.07 -6.77 -20.08
CA PHE A 27 -12.78 -7.43 -20.13
C PHE A 27 -12.32 -7.71 -21.57
N ASP A 28 -13.20 -8.25 -22.41
CA ASP A 28 -12.89 -8.54 -23.81
C ASP A 28 -12.52 -7.25 -24.56
N ARG A 29 -13.26 -6.17 -24.31
CA ARG A 29 -12.96 -4.86 -24.90
C ARG A 29 -11.59 -4.32 -24.46
N ILE A 30 -11.21 -4.51 -23.20
CA ILE A 30 -9.88 -4.13 -22.71
C ILE A 30 -8.80 -4.95 -23.42
N VAL A 31 -9.00 -6.26 -23.58
CA VAL A 31 -8.03 -7.13 -24.27
C VAL A 31 -7.84 -6.72 -25.73
N GLU A 32 -8.92 -6.40 -26.44
CA GLU A 32 -8.85 -5.87 -27.81
C GLU A 32 -8.06 -4.56 -27.88
N LEU A 33 -8.29 -3.64 -26.94
CA LEU A 33 -7.59 -2.37 -26.89
C LEU A 33 -6.10 -2.55 -26.58
N LEU A 34 -5.75 -3.41 -25.63
CA LEU A 34 -4.36 -3.74 -25.31
C LEU A 34 -3.62 -4.33 -26.52
N ALA A 35 -4.27 -5.19 -27.29
CA ALA A 35 -3.68 -5.84 -28.47
C ALA A 35 -3.23 -4.82 -29.53
N LYS A 36 -3.93 -3.68 -29.69
CA LYS A 36 -3.54 -2.59 -30.60
C LYS A 36 -2.19 -1.97 -30.25
N TYR A 37 -1.77 -2.09 -29.00
CA TYR A 37 -0.48 -1.60 -28.49
C TYR A 37 0.50 -2.75 -28.21
N HIS A 38 0.25 -3.95 -28.75
CA HIS A 38 1.05 -5.15 -28.54
C HIS A 38 1.16 -5.58 -27.05
N LEU A 39 0.19 -5.17 -26.23
CA LEU A 39 0.10 -5.56 -24.82
C LEU A 39 -0.86 -6.73 -24.64
N LYS A 40 -0.66 -7.49 -23.56
CA LYS A 40 -1.51 -8.63 -23.19
C LYS A 40 -1.88 -8.55 -21.72
N ALA A 41 -3.15 -8.81 -21.41
CA ALA A 41 -3.59 -8.96 -20.03
C ALA A 41 -2.98 -10.23 -19.42
N ASN A 42 -2.49 -10.14 -18.19
CA ASN A 42 -2.00 -11.29 -17.45
C ASN A 42 -3.17 -12.07 -16.83
N LYS A 43 -3.64 -13.10 -17.53
CA LYS A 43 -4.78 -13.94 -17.11
C LYS A 43 -4.65 -14.52 -15.70
N GLY A 44 -3.43 -14.82 -15.24
CA GLY A 44 -3.21 -15.35 -13.89
C GLY A 44 -3.37 -14.29 -12.78
N LYS A 45 -3.28 -13.01 -13.13
CA LYS A 45 -3.45 -11.87 -12.19
C LYS A 45 -4.80 -11.16 -12.35
N THR A 46 -5.44 -11.26 -13.52
CA THR A 46 -6.77 -10.70 -13.75
C THR A 46 -7.82 -11.45 -12.95
N LYS A 47 -8.69 -10.71 -12.24
CA LYS A 47 -9.82 -11.27 -11.50
C LYS A 47 -11.05 -10.40 -11.69
N ILE A 48 -12.21 -11.05 -11.82
CA ILE A 48 -13.53 -10.40 -11.72
C ILE A 48 -14.05 -10.71 -10.33
N ILE A 49 -14.35 -9.66 -9.56
CA ILE A 49 -14.71 -9.79 -8.15
C ILE A 49 -16.05 -9.09 -7.93
N ASN A 50 -17.00 -9.81 -7.35
CA ASN A 50 -18.25 -9.26 -6.87
C ASN A 50 -18.14 -9.03 -5.36
N LEU A 51 -18.10 -7.77 -4.93
CA LEU A 51 -17.98 -7.40 -3.51
C LEU A 51 -19.21 -7.76 -2.66
N ASN A 52 -20.32 -8.15 -3.30
CA ASN A 52 -21.48 -8.66 -2.59
C ASN A 52 -21.35 -10.15 -2.23
N ILE A 53 -20.48 -10.88 -2.93
CA ILE A 53 -20.19 -12.30 -2.70
C ILE A 53 -18.88 -12.44 -1.93
N SER A 54 -17.84 -11.75 -2.39
CA SER A 54 -16.55 -11.68 -1.70
C SER A 54 -16.50 -10.43 -0.84
N ASN A 55 -16.52 -10.59 0.48
CA ASN A 55 -16.42 -9.46 1.41
C ASN A 55 -15.03 -8.79 1.43
N HIS A 56 -14.09 -9.24 0.59
CA HIS A 56 -12.72 -8.73 0.51
C HIS A 56 -12.23 -8.66 -0.93
N VAL A 57 -11.49 -7.59 -1.24
CA VAL A 57 -10.64 -7.47 -2.43
C VAL A 57 -9.33 -6.78 -2.06
N LYS A 58 -8.24 -7.14 -2.76
CA LYS A 58 -6.96 -6.46 -2.66
C LYS A 58 -6.63 -5.77 -3.97
N ILE A 59 -6.37 -4.46 -3.91
CA ILE A 59 -6.05 -3.58 -5.04
C ILE A 59 -4.78 -2.82 -4.70
N THR A 60 -3.72 -2.98 -5.50
CA THR A 60 -2.45 -2.23 -5.36
C THR A 60 -1.89 -2.15 -3.92
N GLY A 61 -2.03 -3.22 -3.14
CA GLY A 61 -1.54 -3.29 -1.75
C GLY A 61 -2.53 -2.79 -0.68
N VAL A 62 -3.68 -2.26 -1.08
CA VAL A 62 -4.80 -1.88 -0.22
C VAL A 62 -5.84 -3.00 -0.24
N ASN A 63 -6.26 -3.42 0.93
CA ASN A 63 -7.40 -4.28 1.15
C ASN A 63 -8.65 -3.42 1.30
N ILE A 64 -9.70 -3.80 0.59
CA ILE A 64 -11.03 -3.23 0.74
C ILE A 64 -11.91 -4.36 1.29
N THR A 65 -12.46 -4.16 2.49
CA THR A 65 -13.36 -5.12 3.14
C THR A 65 -14.77 -4.55 3.22
N ARG A 66 -15.76 -5.43 3.29
CA ARG A 66 -17.14 -5.10 3.65
C ARG A 66 -17.45 -5.65 5.04
N ASP A 67 -18.04 -4.84 5.90
CA ASP A 67 -18.63 -5.31 7.16
C ASP A 67 -20.12 -5.71 6.98
N ASP A 68 -20.72 -6.21 8.05
CA ASP A 68 -22.13 -6.66 8.05
C ASP A 68 -23.13 -5.51 7.89
N GLU A 69 -22.69 -4.27 8.17
CA GLU A 69 -23.46 -3.04 7.98
C GLU A 69 -23.29 -2.44 6.57
N ASN A 70 -22.56 -3.14 5.68
CA ASN A 70 -22.23 -2.74 4.31
C ASN A 70 -21.34 -1.48 4.21
N ASN A 71 -20.68 -1.08 5.30
CA ASN A 71 -19.59 -0.12 5.27
C ASN A 71 -18.35 -0.76 4.65
N ARG A 72 -17.44 0.10 4.17
CA ARG A 72 -16.18 -0.34 3.56
C ARG A 72 -15.01 0.02 4.45
N GLY A 73 -14.25 -1.00 4.84
CA GLY A 73 -12.97 -0.82 5.53
C GLY A 73 -11.83 -0.76 4.52
N LEU A 74 -10.90 0.17 4.71
CA LEU A 74 -9.64 0.23 3.99
C LEU A 74 -8.51 -0.16 4.93
N SER A 75 -7.64 -1.05 4.48
CA SER A 75 -6.43 -1.41 5.21
C SER A 75 -5.27 -1.67 4.26
N VAL A 76 -4.05 -1.44 4.73
CA VAL A 76 -2.83 -1.87 4.08
C VAL A 76 -2.49 -3.29 4.51
N ASP A 77 -2.01 -4.08 3.57
CA ASP A 77 -1.58 -5.45 3.84
C ASP A 77 -0.52 -5.53 4.95
N ARG A 78 -0.67 -6.50 5.86
CA ARG A 78 0.23 -6.70 7.01
C ARG A 78 1.68 -6.88 6.56
N LYS A 79 1.88 -7.55 5.42
CA LYS A 79 3.22 -7.71 4.83
C LYS A 79 3.90 -6.37 4.57
N LEU A 80 3.17 -5.38 4.05
CA LEU A 80 3.70 -4.06 3.74
C LEU A 80 3.99 -3.26 5.02
N LYS A 81 3.12 -3.38 6.05
CA LYS A 81 3.34 -2.76 7.37
C LYS A 81 4.57 -3.33 8.09
N ASN A 82 4.79 -4.63 7.99
CA ASN A 82 5.99 -5.29 8.52
C ASN A 82 7.24 -4.89 7.74
N GLU A 83 7.12 -4.74 6.42
CA GLU A 83 8.21 -4.25 5.58
C GLU A 83 8.62 -2.81 5.95
N LEU A 84 7.65 -1.92 6.16
CA LEU A 84 7.91 -0.56 6.65
C LEU A 84 8.69 -0.59 7.96
N TYR A 85 8.20 -1.35 8.94
CA TYR A 85 8.86 -1.53 10.24
C TYR A 85 10.29 -2.03 10.09
N ASN A 86 10.49 -3.15 9.37
CA ASN A 86 11.80 -3.78 9.24
C ASN A 86 12.81 -2.86 8.53
N ARG A 87 12.36 -2.12 7.50
CA ARG A 87 13.21 -1.17 6.77
C ARG A 87 13.64 0.00 7.67
N ALA A 88 12.70 0.54 8.46
CA ALA A 88 12.99 1.61 9.41
C ALA A 88 13.97 1.14 10.49
N ILE A 89 13.69 0.07 11.22
CA ILE A 89 14.59 -0.41 12.29
C ILE A 89 15.98 -0.73 11.75
N LYS A 90 16.07 -1.40 10.59
CA LYS A 90 17.36 -1.72 9.97
C LYS A 90 18.16 -0.47 9.60
N LEU A 91 17.51 0.55 9.03
CA LEU A 91 18.19 1.80 8.67
C LEU A 91 18.62 2.60 9.90
N CYS A 92 17.80 2.56 10.96
CA CYS A 92 18.13 3.14 12.26
C CYS A 92 19.38 2.47 12.87
N SER A 93 19.44 1.14 12.85
CA SER A 93 20.53 0.36 13.47
C SER A 93 21.87 0.44 12.74
N THR A 94 21.89 0.84 11.46
CA THR A 94 23.12 0.97 10.65
C THR A 94 23.63 2.41 10.56
N SER A 95 23.00 3.37 11.25
CA SER A 95 23.18 4.81 11.06
C SER A 95 24.45 5.39 11.72
N ASN A 96 25.62 4.78 11.50
CA ASN A 96 26.89 5.39 11.92
C ASN A 96 27.36 6.50 10.96
N ASN A 97 26.91 6.51 9.69
CA ASN A 97 27.20 7.57 8.71
C ASN A 97 26.05 7.76 7.71
N LYS A 98 25.56 8.99 7.55
CA LYS A 98 24.47 9.35 6.60
C LYS A 98 24.99 9.51 5.18
N THR A 99 25.20 8.40 4.47
CA THR A 99 25.62 8.37 3.07
C THR A 99 24.48 8.75 2.11
N PRO A 100 24.76 9.09 0.82
CA PRO A 100 23.69 9.31 -0.17
C PRO A 100 22.69 8.15 -0.28
N GLU A 101 23.18 6.90 -0.20
CA GLU A 101 22.32 5.71 -0.18
C GLU A 101 21.40 5.66 1.05
N TRP A 102 21.89 6.15 2.19
CA TRP A 102 21.10 6.24 3.41
C TRP A 102 19.92 7.19 3.19
N TYR A 103 20.14 8.36 2.60
CA TYR A 103 19.08 9.34 2.31
C TYR A 103 18.04 8.80 1.33
N GLN A 104 18.47 8.06 0.30
CA GLN A 104 17.53 7.42 -0.63
C GLN A 104 16.64 6.38 0.08
N LYS A 105 17.22 5.57 0.97
CA LYS A 105 16.46 4.60 1.78
C LYS A 105 15.51 5.30 2.74
N ALA A 106 15.96 6.37 3.40
CA ALA A 106 15.15 7.20 4.29
C ALA A 106 13.94 7.80 3.56
N GLN A 107 14.14 8.34 2.35
CA GLN A 107 13.07 8.89 1.51
C GLN A 107 12.07 7.81 1.08
N SER A 108 12.57 6.62 0.70
CA SER A 108 11.72 5.46 0.36
C SER A 108 10.84 5.05 1.54
N ILE A 109 11.40 4.98 2.76
CA ILE A 109 10.67 4.66 3.99
C ILE A 109 9.60 5.71 4.29
N ARG A 110 9.93 7.00 4.15
CA ARG A 110 8.94 8.08 4.32
C ARG A 110 7.80 8.02 3.32
N GLY A 111 8.09 7.78 2.04
CA GLY A 111 7.06 7.61 1.03
C GLY A 111 6.11 6.46 1.37
N LEU A 112 6.68 5.35 1.85
CA LEU A 112 5.89 4.20 2.29
C LEU A 112 5.05 4.52 3.54
N GLN A 113 5.60 5.24 4.52
CA GLN A 113 4.85 5.69 5.68
C GLN A 113 3.68 6.60 5.26
N SER A 114 3.92 7.59 4.40
CA SER A 114 2.86 8.49 3.92
C SER A 114 1.73 7.74 3.23
N PHE A 115 2.06 6.70 2.46
CA PHE A 115 1.06 5.81 1.86
C PHE A 115 0.24 5.08 2.94
N VAL A 116 0.90 4.46 3.93
CA VAL A 116 0.22 3.74 5.00
C VAL A 116 -0.68 4.67 5.82
N LEU A 117 -0.16 5.84 6.21
CA LEU A 117 -0.92 6.87 6.93
C LEU A 117 -2.12 7.38 6.12
N GLY A 118 -1.98 7.50 4.79
CA GLY A 118 -3.06 7.94 3.92
C GLY A 118 -4.23 6.96 3.83
N VAL A 119 -4.00 5.68 4.14
CA VAL A 119 -5.02 4.62 4.08
C VAL A 119 -5.60 4.32 5.47
N GLU A 120 -4.74 4.09 6.48
CA GLU A 120 -5.14 3.62 7.81
C GLU A 120 -4.99 4.70 8.91
N GLY A 121 -4.53 5.91 8.59
CA GLY A 121 -4.20 6.90 9.61
C GLY A 121 -3.11 6.39 10.55
N LYS A 122 -3.13 6.80 11.82
CA LYS A 122 -2.17 6.32 12.85
C LYS A 122 -2.47 4.91 13.36
N GLU A 123 -3.64 4.37 13.04
CA GLU A 123 -4.10 3.09 13.59
C GLU A 123 -3.32 1.89 13.03
N TYR A 124 -2.54 2.08 11.96
CA TYR A 124 -1.69 1.01 11.41
C TYR A 124 -0.71 0.45 12.43
N GLU A 125 -0.28 1.27 13.40
CA GLU A 125 0.64 0.86 14.47
C GLU A 125 0.01 -0.18 15.42
N ASN A 126 -1.33 -0.25 15.50
CA ASN A 126 -2.03 -1.25 16.30
C ASN A 126 -1.76 -2.69 15.84
N THR A 127 -1.18 -2.87 14.65
CA THR A 127 -0.81 -4.19 14.12
C THR A 127 0.54 -4.71 14.62
N TYR A 128 1.32 -3.87 15.29
CA TYR A 128 2.62 -4.23 15.83
C TYR A 128 2.50 -4.95 17.19
N SER A 129 3.36 -5.94 17.42
CA SER A 129 3.41 -6.64 18.70
C SER A 129 4.05 -5.76 19.79
N GLY A 130 3.81 -6.10 21.06
CA GLY A 130 4.46 -5.42 22.18
C GLY A 130 5.99 -5.46 22.09
N GLU A 131 6.57 -6.55 21.58
CA GLU A 131 8.01 -6.67 21.34
C GLU A 131 8.51 -5.68 20.29
N MET A 132 7.78 -5.52 19.19
CA MET A 132 8.13 -4.55 18.14
C MET A 132 8.11 -3.12 18.69
N ILE A 133 7.11 -2.79 19.51
CA ILE A 133 7.01 -1.49 20.18
C ILE A 133 8.19 -1.31 21.16
N ASN A 134 8.54 -2.34 21.91
CA ASN A 134 9.68 -2.29 22.83
C ASN A 134 11.01 -2.05 22.11
N ILE A 135 11.21 -2.66 20.94
CA ILE A 135 12.39 -2.38 20.09
C ILE A 135 12.44 -0.90 19.71
N ILE A 136 11.32 -0.30 19.27
CA ILE A 136 11.26 1.12 18.93
C ILE A 136 11.65 1.99 20.15
N LYS A 137 11.14 1.65 21.34
CA LYS A 137 11.47 2.32 22.59
C LYS A 137 12.94 2.22 22.97
N THR A 138 13.61 1.11 22.65
CA THR A 138 15.06 0.98 22.89
C THR A 138 15.89 1.97 22.07
N TYR A 139 15.35 2.47 20.95
CA TYR A 139 15.96 3.54 20.15
C TYR A 139 15.55 4.95 20.61
N GLY A 140 14.75 5.09 21.66
CA GLY A 140 14.34 6.38 22.24
C GLY A 140 13.11 7.01 21.60
N TYR A 141 12.25 6.20 20.96
CA TYR A 141 11.00 6.66 20.33
C TYR A 141 9.79 5.92 20.91
N ASP A 142 8.63 6.58 21.00
CA ASP A 142 7.40 5.98 21.50
C ASP A 142 6.64 5.19 20.42
N SER A 143 6.89 5.53 19.16
CA SER A 143 6.12 5.05 18.00
C SER A 143 7.00 4.91 16.75
N LEU A 144 6.61 4.03 15.81
CA LEU A 144 7.33 3.88 14.55
C LEU A 144 7.26 5.16 13.72
N LYS A 145 6.09 5.79 13.70
CA LYS A 145 5.87 7.09 13.07
C LYS A 145 6.82 8.14 13.64
N GLU A 146 6.95 8.20 14.96
CA GLU A 146 7.86 9.14 15.60
C GLU A 146 9.32 8.88 15.19
N LEU A 147 9.75 7.61 15.20
CA LEU A 147 11.08 7.22 14.74
C LEU A 147 11.34 7.70 13.31
N ILE A 148 10.41 7.44 12.39
CA ILE A 148 10.55 7.82 10.98
C ILE A 148 10.55 9.35 10.81
N ASP A 149 9.62 10.05 11.46
CA ASP A 149 9.49 11.50 11.33
C ASP A 149 10.71 12.22 11.90
N LYS A 150 11.25 11.80 13.05
CA LYS A 150 12.41 12.45 13.68
C LYS A 150 13.74 12.03 13.05
N THR A 151 13.90 10.76 12.71
CA THR A 151 15.19 10.23 12.23
C THR A 151 15.41 10.52 10.75
N TYR A 152 14.35 10.44 9.94
CA TYR A 152 14.43 10.46 8.48
C TYR A 152 13.98 11.77 7.86
N ASP A 153 13.84 12.84 8.66
CA ASP A 153 13.57 14.16 8.10
C ASP A 153 14.80 14.70 7.33
N VAL A 154 14.73 14.55 6.01
CA VAL A 154 15.75 15.01 5.07
C VAL A 154 15.71 16.53 4.89
N SER A 155 14.64 17.21 5.31
CA SER A 155 14.50 18.67 5.18
C SER A 155 15.51 19.47 6.02
N ILE A 156 16.15 18.81 6.99
CA ILE A 156 17.11 19.42 7.91
C ILE A 156 18.57 19.18 7.44
N ASN A 157 18.83 18.26 6.49
CA ASN A 157 20.19 17.81 6.17
C ASN A 157 20.47 17.58 4.67
N SER A 158 19.80 18.29 3.75
CA SER A 158 20.30 18.34 2.38
C SER A 158 21.61 19.15 2.35
N PRO A 159 22.76 18.56 1.96
CA PRO A 159 23.88 19.39 1.54
C PRO A 159 23.43 20.18 0.32
N LYS A 160 23.56 21.51 0.41
CA LYS A 160 23.49 22.37 -0.78
C LYS A 160 24.63 22.04 -1.73
#